data_AF-A0A093YW30-F1
#
_entry.id   AF-A0A093YW30-F1
#
_cell.length_a   1.000
_cell.length_b   1.000
_cell.length_c   1.000
_cell.angle_alpha   90.00
_cell.angle_beta   90.00
_cell.angle_gamma   90.00
#
_symmetry.space_group_name_H-M   'P 1'
#
loop_
_entity.id
_entity.type
_entity.pdbx_description
1 polymer ?
#
loop_
_entity_poly.entity_id
_entity_poly.type
_entity_poly.pdbx_seq_one_letter_code
_entity_poly.pdbx_strand_id
1 'polypeptide(L)'
;MAEPFGIVAGAIGIASAFTACVDCFEYVQFGRHFGRDFQTSQLALACARLRLTRWGESVNIYGDAKLGRQNATATEIQLAKDVLLQILVLLADTKGTSKKYKLTAKADEDLSAYSTGDMDPKMVVLDNKMKSMAIQRQKNGRFLKLASWALYHRSSLKDLLEQIVSLLDEIERLFPAPRSQTTLVQQEIAEIGDKESLELIADAATGVDSLLQKTVKEVIAGHQYSNIGIKGQAHTGDAYSSDWSGGAIGASHKYDGIKVEEGGKALVGNQYGGKDFWD
;
A
#
# COMPACT_ATOMS: atom_id res chain seq x y z
N MET A 1 -11.80 6.48 -30.01
CA MET A 1 -11.55 5.94 -28.66
C MET A 1 -10.92 7.09 -27.88
N ALA A 2 -11.57 7.58 -26.81
CA ALA A 2 -11.04 8.71 -26.07
C ALA A 2 -9.81 8.27 -25.24
N GLU A 3 -8.76 9.10 -25.20
CA GLU A 3 -7.79 8.99 -24.11
C GLU A 3 -8.53 9.27 -22.78
N PRO A 4 -8.15 8.65 -21.65
CA PRO A 4 -8.84 8.89 -20.38
C PRO A 4 -8.72 10.33 -19.87
N PHE A 5 -7.80 11.12 -20.42
CA PHE A 5 -7.68 12.56 -20.15
C PHE A 5 -8.61 13.43 -21.02
N GLY A 6 -9.27 12.84 -22.03
CA GLY A 6 -10.33 13.46 -22.82
C GLY A 6 -11.74 13.14 -22.31
N ILE A 7 -11.87 12.66 -21.07
CA ILE A 7 -13.14 12.28 -20.45
C ILE A 7 -13.92 13.55 -20.05
N VAL A 8 -15.10 13.72 -20.63
CA VAL A 8 -16.08 14.71 -20.15
C VAL A 8 -16.65 14.22 -18.81
N ALA A 9 -16.30 14.93 -17.73
CA ALA A 9 -16.56 14.54 -16.33
C ALA A 9 -18.02 14.17 -15.97
N GLY A 10 -19.00 14.63 -16.77
CA GLY A 10 -20.43 14.37 -16.53
C GLY A 10 -20.86 12.91 -16.66
N ALA A 11 -20.25 12.12 -17.56
CA ALA A 11 -20.80 10.80 -17.95
C ALA A 11 -20.23 9.58 -17.21
N ILE A 12 -19.20 9.76 -16.37
CA ILE A 12 -18.49 8.66 -15.70
C ILE A 12 -19.04 8.40 -14.30
N GLY A 13 -19.33 7.14 -13.98
CA GLY A 13 -19.67 6.68 -12.63
C GLY A 13 -18.44 6.53 -11.74
N ILE A 14 -18.61 6.59 -10.42
CA ILE A 14 -17.49 6.60 -9.46
C ILE A 14 -16.57 5.38 -9.59
N ALA A 15 -17.12 4.18 -9.80
CA ALA A 15 -16.36 2.95 -10.01
C ALA A 15 -15.45 3.02 -11.25
N SER A 16 -15.91 3.66 -12.33
CA SER A 16 -15.12 3.85 -13.55
C SER A 16 -14.04 4.93 -13.38
N ALA A 17 -14.32 5.99 -12.61
CA ALA A 17 -13.30 6.98 -12.24
C ALA A 17 -12.20 6.33 -11.37
N PHE A 18 -12.58 5.51 -10.40
CA PHE A 18 -11.66 4.73 -9.57
C PHE A 18 -10.78 3.78 -10.38
N THR A 19 -11.36 2.94 -11.25
CA THR A 19 -10.57 2.06 -12.14
C THR A 19 -9.58 2.88 -12.96
N ALA A 20 -10.02 4.00 -13.53
CA ALA A 20 -9.16 4.85 -14.32
C ALA A 20 -8.00 5.45 -13.50
N CYS A 21 -8.24 5.85 -12.24
CA CYS A 21 -7.19 6.33 -11.34
C CYS A 21 -6.12 5.26 -11.16
N VAL A 22 -6.53 4.05 -10.73
CA VAL A 22 -5.64 2.93 -10.42
C VAL A 22 -4.84 2.48 -11.65
N ASP A 23 -5.50 2.42 -12.81
CA ASP A 23 -4.85 2.11 -14.09
C ASP A 23 -3.76 3.14 -14.43
N CYS A 24 -3.99 4.44 -14.21
CA CYS A 24 -3.02 5.48 -14.58
C CYS A 24 -1.66 5.34 -13.89
N PHE A 25 -1.60 4.76 -12.69
CA PHE A 25 -0.32 4.48 -12.00
C PHE A 25 0.59 3.52 -12.78
N GLU A 26 0.04 2.57 -13.55
CA GLU A 26 0.80 1.60 -14.36
C GLU A 26 1.55 2.25 -15.55
N TYR A 27 1.17 3.47 -15.91
CA TYR A 27 1.70 4.19 -17.06
C TYR A 27 2.75 5.25 -16.67
N VAL A 28 2.96 5.47 -15.36
CA VAL A 28 4.00 6.33 -14.83
C VAL A 28 5.34 5.58 -14.83
N GLN A 29 6.37 6.20 -15.39
CA GLN A 29 7.74 5.72 -15.42
C GLN A 29 8.69 6.75 -14.78
N PHE A 30 9.91 6.36 -14.47
CA PHE A 30 10.94 7.25 -13.91
C PHE A 30 12.06 7.47 -14.91
N GLY A 31 12.39 8.73 -15.21
CA GLY A 31 13.54 9.10 -16.05
C GLY A 31 14.87 8.83 -15.36
N ARG A 32 15.96 8.64 -16.13
CA ARG A 32 17.31 8.32 -15.58
C ARG A 32 17.83 9.31 -14.54
N HIS A 33 17.38 10.56 -14.60
CA HIS A 33 17.60 11.61 -13.58
C HIS A 33 17.19 11.22 -12.14
N PHE A 34 16.36 10.20 -11.95
CA PHE A 34 16.07 9.66 -10.61
C PHE A 34 17.28 8.95 -9.98
N GLY A 35 18.24 8.45 -10.76
CA GLY A 35 19.43 7.78 -10.23
C GLY A 35 19.07 6.61 -9.32
N ARG A 36 19.83 6.42 -8.23
CA ARG A 36 19.64 5.31 -7.28
C ARG A 36 18.26 5.26 -6.60
N ASP A 37 17.59 6.41 -6.49
CA ASP A 37 16.35 6.50 -5.70
C ASP A 37 15.09 6.20 -6.53
N PHE A 38 15.23 5.78 -7.79
CA PHE A 38 14.09 5.40 -8.65
C PHE A 38 13.32 4.19 -8.08
N GLN A 39 14.01 3.29 -7.38
CA GLN A 39 13.43 2.09 -6.77
C GLN A 39 12.55 2.44 -5.57
N THR A 40 13.03 3.31 -4.67
CA THR A 40 12.23 3.84 -3.56
C THR A 40 11.07 4.70 -4.06
N SER A 41 11.29 5.45 -5.14
CA SER A 41 10.27 6.26 -5.83
C SER A 41 9.14 5.38 -6.40
N GLN A 42 9.49 4.24 -7.01
CA GLN A 42 8.54 3.23 -7.49
C GLN A 42 7.71 2.67 -6.33
N LEU A 43 8.34 2.27 -5.21
CA LEU A 43 7.60 1.77 -4.05
C LEU A 43 6.68 2.83 -3.42
N ALA A 44 7.10 4.08 -3.32
CA ALA A 44 6.24 5.15 -2.78
C ALA A 44 4.99 5.35 -3.65
N LEU A 45 5.15 5.30 -4.98
CA LEU A 45 4.05 5.34 -5.93
C LEU A 45 3.15 4.09 -5.84
N ALA A 46 3.74 2.92 -5.63
CA ALA A 46 3.01 1.67 -5.40
C ALA A 46 2.24 1.67 -4.07
N CYS A 47 2.78 2.28 -3.00
CA CYS A 47 2.09 2.49 -1.72
C CYS A 47 0.85 3.38 -1.90
N ALA A 48 0.96 4.50 -2.63
CA ALA A 48 -0.18 5.37 -2.93
C ALA A 48 -1.29 4.62 -3.69
N ARG A 49 -0.91 3.77 -4.65
CA ARG A 49 -1.86 2.89 -5.36
C ARG A 49 -2.48 1.81 -4.46
N LEU A 50 -1.72 1.17 -3.59
CA LEU A 50 -2.26 0.22 -2.61
C LEU A 50 -3.27 0.89 -1.70
N ARG A 51 -2.95 2.08 -1.16
CA ARG A 51 -3.87 2.88 -0.35
C ARG A 51 -5.18 3.20 -1.10
N LEU A 52 -5.09 3.69 -2.34
CA LEU A 52 -6.26 3.94 -3.18
C LEU A 52 -7.11 2.67 -3.38
N THR A 53 -6.49 1.55 -3.79
CA THR A 53 -7.23 0.30 -4.03
C THR A 53 -7.82 -0.30 -2.75
N ARG A 54 -7.14 -0.12 -1.61
CA ARG A 54 -7.62 -0.49 -0.29
C ARG A 54 -8.86 0.29 0.10
N TRP A 55 -8.86 1.61 -0.10
CA TRP A 55 -10.05 2.43 0.09
C TRP A 55 -11.21 1.91 -0.79
N GLY A 56 -10.97 1.72 -2.09
CA GLY A 56 -11.99 1.24 -3.03
C GLY A 56 -12.62 -0.11 -2.66
N GLU A 57 -11.80 -1.09 -2.26
CA GLU A 57 -12.31 -2.38 -1.74
C GLU A 57 -13.06 -2.20 -0.41
N SER A 58 -12.54 -1.36 0.50
CA SER A 58 -13.12 -1.14 1.84
C SER A 58 -14.52 -0.52 1.83
N VAL A 59 -14.86 0.26 0.79
CA VAL A 59 -16.18 0.87 0.58
C VAL A 59 -17.05 0.09 -0.42
N ASN A 60 -16.56 -1.06 -0.92
CA ASN A 60 -17.16 -1.86 -1.99
C ASN A 60 -17.52 -1.04 -3.24
N ILE A 61 -16.54 -0.32 -3.80
CA ILE A 61 -16.76 0.68 -4.86
C ILE A 61 -17.42 0.14 -6.14
N TYR A 62 -17.30 -1.16 -6.42
CA TYR A 62 -17.94 -1.81 -7.57
C TYR A 62 -19.36 -2.32 -7.29
N GLY A 63 -19.78 -2.42 -6.03
CA GLY A 63 -21.10 -2.89 -5.59
C GLY A 63 -21.94 -1.79 -4.95
N ASP A 64 -21.76 -0.55 -5.40
CA ASP A 64 -22.24 0.68 -4.77
C ASP A 64 -23.77 0.75 -4.58
N ALA A 65 -24.22 0.72 -3.32
CA ALA A 65 -25.49 1.26 -2.87
C ALA A 65 -25.24 2.29 -1.74
N LYS A 66 -24.54 3.36 -2.12
CA LYS A 66 -23.97 4.46 -1.33
C LYS A 66 -22.70 4.12 -0.53
N LEU A 67 -21.76 3.43 -1.19
CA LEU A 67 -20.34 3.23 -0.81
C LEU A 67 -20.14 2.81 0.65
N GLY A 68 -20.83 1.74 1.06
CA GLY A 68 -20.78 1.20 2.41
C GLY A 68 -21.56 1.99 3.47
N ARG A 69 -22.13 3.16 3.13
CA ARG A 69 -22.91 4.00 4.05
C ARG A 69 -24.26 4.38 3.44
N GLN A 70 -25.28 3.56 3.72
CA GLN A 70 -26.66 3.67 3.19
C GLN A 70 -27.24 5.10 3.26
N ASN A 71 -26.87 5.88 4.30
CA ASN A 71 -27.37 7.22 4.56
C ASN A 71 -26.69 8.33 3.74
N ALA A 72 -25.68 8.03 2.90
CA ALA A 72 -24.94 9.08 2.21
C ALA A 72 -25.82 9.91 1.26
N THR A 73 -25.51 11.19 1.16
CA THR A 73 -26.15 12.11 0.23
C THR A 73 -25.61 11.93 -1.19
N ALA A 74 -26.37 12.37 -2.20
CA ALA A 74 -25.86 12.43 -3.57
C ALA A 74 -24.63 13.36 -3.67
N THR A 75 -24.61 14.44 -2.87
CA THR A 75 -23.50 15.39 -2.77
C THR A 75 -22.22 14.72 -2.30
N GLU A 76 -22.25 13.87 -1.28
CA GLU A 76 -21.03 13.20 -0.77
C GLU A 76 -20.48 12.18 -1.76
N ILE A 77 -21.34 11.44 -2.47
CA ILE A 77 -20.92 10.53 -3.56
C ILE A 77 -20.31 11.33 -4.71
N GLN A 78 -20.90 12.47 -5.05
CA GLN A 78 -20.36 13.38 -6.07
C GLN A 78 -19.01 13.95 -5.64
N LEU A 79 -18.83 14.37 -4.38
CA LEU A 79 -17.53 14.81 -3.84
C LEU A 79 -16.46 13.71 -3.92
N ALA A 80 -16.78 12.47 -3.54
CA ALA A 80 -15.83 11.36 -3.66
C ALA A 80 -15.48 11.05 -5.13
N LYS A 81 -16.45 11.17 -6.05
CA LYS A 81 -16.18 11.11 -7.50
C LYS A 81 -15.26 12.26 -7.94
N ASP A 82 -15.50 13.49 -7.50
CA ASP A 82 -14.71 14.66 -7.88
C ASP A 82 -13.28 14.60 -7.34
N VAL A 83 -13.06 14.00 -6.17
CA VAL A 83 -11.74 13.69 -5.62
C VAL A 83 -10.99 12.67 -6.51
N LEU A 84 -11.65 11.60 -6.97
CA LEU A 84 -11.06 10.65 -7.93
C LEU A 84 -10.76 11.33 -9.28
N LEU A 85 -11.65 12.18 -9.77
CA LEU A 85 -11.40 12.95 -11.00
C LEU A 85 -10.22 13.92 -10.83
N GLN A 86 -10.00 14.50 -9.65
CA GLN A 86 -8.80 15.29 -9.36
C GLN A 86 -7.52 14.45 -9.39
N ILE A 87 -7.52 13.23 -8.84
CA ILE A 87 -6.38 12.29 -8.95
C ILE A 87 -6.04 12.02 -10.44
N LEU A 88 -7.06 11.83 -11.28
CA LEU A 88 -6.86 11.69 -12.74
C LEU A 88 -6.25 12.93 -13.39
N VAL A 89 -6.69 14.13 -13.00
CA VAL A 89 -6.14 15.40 -13.51
C VAL A 89 -4.67 15.55 -13.13
N LEU A 90 -4.28 15.27 -11.88
CA LEU A 90 -2.88 15.30 -11.45
C LEU A 90 -2.00 14.37 -12.29
N LEU A 91 -2.47 13.14 -12.53
CA LEU A 91 -1.77 12.17 -13.39
C LEU A 91 -1.71 12.66 -14.85
N ALA A 92 -2.77 13.31 -15.36
CA ALA A 92 -2.79 13.94 -16.68
C ALA A 92 -1.74 15.06 -16.81
N ASP A 93 -1.63 15.91 -15.79
CA ASP A 93 -0.72 17.06 -15.78
C ASP A 93 0.74 16.61 -15.74
N THR A 94 1.05 15.48 -15.09
CA THR A 94 2.39 14.88 -15.18
C THR A 94 2.70 14.32 -16.58
N LYS A 95 1.71 13.74 -17.29
CA LYS A 95 1.84 13.34 -18.70
C LYS A 95 2.06 14.56 -19.60
N GLY A 96 1.31 15.64 -19.38
CA GLY A 96 1.46 16.92 -20.07
C GLY A 96 2.86 17.53 -19.86
N THR A 97 3.34 17.51 -18.61
CA THR A 97 4.68 17.97 -18.22
C THR A 97 5.77 17.11 -18.86
N SER A 98 5.63 15.79 -18.85
CA SER A 98 6.54 14.85 -19.52
C SER A 98 6.63 15.12 -21.02
N LYS A 99 5.48 15.35 -21.69
CA LYS A 99 5.43 15.72 -23.12
C LYS A 99 6.10 17.07 -23.38
N LYS A 100 5.85 18.08 -22.55
CA LYS A 100 6.48 19.41 -22.68
C LYS A 100 8.00 19.32 -22.54
N TYR A 101 8.48 18.62 -21.51
CA TYR A 101 9.90 18.41 -21.27
C TYR A 101 10.59 17.73 -22.46
N LYS A 102 10.03 16.62 -22.97
CA LYS A 102 10.54 15.94 -24.19
C LYS A 102 10.62 16.84 -25.44
N LEU A 103 9.80 17.89 -25.54
CA LEU A 103 9.81 18.85 -26.65
C LEU A 103 10.81 20.01 -26.45
N THR A 104 11.20 20.29 -25.21
CA THR A 104 12.12 21.40 -24.85
C THR A 104 13.51 20.94 -24.45
N ALA A 105 13.70 19.63 -24.28
CA ALA A 105 14.96 19.02 -23.89
C ALA A 105 16.07 19.26 -24.92
N LYS A 106 17.32 19.30 -24.44
CA LYS A 106 18.49 19.45 -25.32
C LYS A 106 18.82 18.13 -26.03
N ALA A 107 19.57 18.22 -27.12
CA ALA A 107 19.94 17.05 -27.93
C ALA A 107 20.84 16.04 -27.21
N ASP A 108 21.50 16.45 -26.12
CA ASP A 108 22.38 15.65 -25.25
C ASP A 108 21.69 15.14 -23.97
N GLU A 109 20.40 15.45 -23.76
CA GLU A 109 19.69 15.19 -22.52
C GLU A 109 19.09 13.77 -22.49
N ASP A 110 19.36 13.01 -21.41
CA ASP A 110 18.88 11.63 -21.29
C ASP A 110 17.37 11.56 -20.98
N LEU A 111 16.60 11.39 -22.05
CA LEU A 111 15.15 11.21 -22.01
C LEU A 111 14.70 9.77 -21.77
N SER A 112 15.63 8.81 -21.59
CA SER A 112 15.27 7.42 -21.34
C SER A 112 14.66 7.23 -19.94
N ALA A 113 13.87 6.16 -19.82
CA ALA A 113 13.26 5.75 -18.56
C ALA A 113 13.95 4.50 -18.00
N TYR A 114 13.84 4.32 -16.70
CA TYR A 114 14.07 3.05 -16.03
C TYR A 114 13.00 2.04 -16.45
N SER A 115 13.43 0.79 -16.53
CA SER A 115 12.62 -0.40 -16.81
C SER A 115 12.71 -1.38 -15.66
N THR A 116 11.88 -2.43 -15.68
CA THR A 116 11.98 -3.55 -14.72
C THR A 116 13.35 -4.23 -14.76
N GLY A 117 14.07 -4.21 -15.89
CA GLY A 117 15.41 -4.78 -16.02
C GLY A 117 16.52 -3.94 -15.36
N ASP A 118 16.22 -2.70 -14.97
CA ASP A 118 17.14 -1.84 -14.23
C ASP A 118 16.99 -1.99 -12.70
N MET A 119 15.96 -2.70 -12.25
CA MET A 119 15.66 -2.91 -10.83
C MET A 119 16.37 -4.14 -10.29
N ASP A 120 16.79 -4.05 -9.02
CA ASP A 120 17.16 -5.20 -8.22
C ASP A 120 16.05 -6.28 -8.23
N PRO A 121 16.38 -7.58 -8.38
CA PRO A 121 15.39 -8.66 -8.46
C PRO A 121 14.42 -8.70 -7.28
N LYS A 122 14.84 -8.35 -6.06
CA LYS A 122 13.96 -8.32 -4.89
C LYS A 122 12.93 -7.19 -5.01
N MET A 123 13.36 -6.04 -5.50
CA MET A 123 12.47 -4.90 -5.78
C MET A 123 11.45 -5.22 -6.87
N VAL A 124 11.84 -5.99 -7.90
CA VAL A 124 10.91 -6.50 -8.92
C VAL A 124 9.87 -7.44 -8.32
N VAL A 125 10.28 -8.36 -7.44
CA VAL A 125 9.33 -9.26 -6.76
C VAL A 125 8.35 -8.47 -5.88
N LEU A 126 8.84 -7.48 -5.14
CA LEU A 126 8.03 -6.65 -4.25
C LEU A 126 7.02 -5.78 -5.02
N ASP A 127 7.44 -5.06 -6.06
CA ASP A 127 6.55 -4.27 -6.92
C ASP A 127 5.47 -5.15 -7.58
N ASN A 128 5.85 -6.35 -8.06
CA ASN A 128 4.90 -7.31 -8.63
C ASN A 128 3.87 -7.84 -7.61
N LYS A 129 4.24 -8.04 -6.33
CA LYS A 129 3.28 -8.37 -5.27
C LYS A 129 2.28 -7.22 -5.07
N MET A 130 2.78 -6.00 -4.85
CA MET A 130 1.94 -4.80 -4.66
C MET A 130 0.99 -4.57 -5.85
N LYS A 131 1.50 -4.77 -7.06
CA LYS A 131 0.73 -4.73 -8.32
C LYS A 131 -0.36 -5.80 -8.37
N SER A 132 -0.04 -7.04 -8.01
CA SER A 132 -1.00 -8.15 -8.01
C SER A 132 -2.16 -7.88 -7.04
N MET A 133 -1.87 -7.42 -5.82
CA MET A 133 -2.90 -7.02 -4.85
C MET A 133 -3.81 -5.88 -5.36
N ALA A 134 -3.23 -4.86 -6.00
CA ALA A 134 -3.99 -3.76 -6.59
C ALA A 134 -4.95 -4.24 -7.70
N ILE A 135 -4.49 -5.13 -8.58
CA ILE A 135 -5.26 -5.66 -9.72
C ILE A 135 -6.41 -6.57 -9.26
N GLN A 136 -6.18 -7.41 -8.24
CA GLN A 136 -7.22 -8.27 -7.67
C GLN A 136 -8.40 -7.43 -7.13
N ARG A 137 -8.13 -6.29 -6.50
CA ARG A 137 -9.15 -5.35 -6.00
C ARG A 137 -9.93 -4.66 -7.11
N GLN A 138 -9.31 -4.40 -8.27
CA GLN A 138 -10.00 -3.98 -9.50
C GLN A 138 -10.86 -5.08 -10.16
N LYS A 139 -11.03 -6.24 -9.50
CA LYS A 139 -11.78 -7.41 -9.99
C LYS A 139 -11.29 -7.92 -11.35
N ASN A 140 -9.98 -7.80 -11.62
CA ASN A 140 -9.35 -8.13 -12.89
C ASN A 140 -9.97 -7.40 -14.11
N GLY A 141 -10.38 -6.14 -13.92
CA GLY A 141 -10.85 -5.26 -14.99
C GLY A 141 -9.84 -5.10 -16.14
N ARG A 142 -10.34 -4.72 -17.32
CA ARG A 142 -9.47 -4.40 -18.45
C ARG A 142 -8.79 -3.06 -18.26
N PHE A 143 -7.46 -3.05 -18.18
CA PHE A 143 -6.65 -1.84 -18.18
C PHE A 143 -6.98 -0.90 -19.35
N LEU A 144 -7.05 0.40 -19.04
CA LEU A 144 -7.07 1.48 -20.02
C LEU A 144 -5.79 1.46 -20.87
N LYS A 145 -5.93 1.27 -22.18
CA LYS A 145 -4.80 1.34 -23.11
C LYS A 145 -4.26 2.77 -23.21
N LEU A 146 -3.24 3.07 -22.40
CA LEU A 146 -2.52 4.33 -22.34
C LEU A 146 -1.10 4.19 -22.89
N ALA A 147 -0.56 5.31 -23.38
CA ALA A 147 0.86 5.45 -23.62
C ALA A 147 1.56 5.88 -22.33
N SER A 148 2.57 5.14 -21.89
CA SER A 148 3.37 5.46 -20.70
C SER A 148 4.11 6.79 -20.84
N TRP A 149 4.34 7.47 -19.72
CA TRP A 149 5.11 8.71 -19.65
C TRP A 149 6.08 8.68 -18.48
N ALA A 150 7.19 9.39 -18.61
CA ALA A 150 8.23 9.43 -17.57
C ALA A 150 8.15 10.72 -16.75
N LEU A 151 8.22 10.61 -15.43
CA LEU A 151 8.59 11.70 -14.54
C LEU A 151 10.11 11.91 -14.65
N TYR A 152 10.54 13.12 -15.00
CA TYR A 152 11.96 13.44 -15.19
C TYR A 152 12.61 14.11 -13.97
N HIS A 153 11.80 14.62 -13.03
CA HIS A 153 12.29 15.34 -11.86
C HIS A 153 11.66 14.79 -10.58
N ARG A 154 12.47 14.74 -9.52
CA ARG A 154 12.07 14.26 -8.19
C ARG A 154 11.01 15.15 -7.54
N SER A 155 11.06 16.47 -7.79
CA SER A 155 10.00 17.40 -7.40
C SER A 155 8.66 16.99 -8.00
N SER A 156 8.60 16.67 -9.30
CA SER A 156 7.35 16.24 -9.95
C SER A 156 6.74 14.96 -9.34
N LEU A 157 7.55 14.04 -8.81
CA LEU A 157 7.03 12.91 -8.03
C LEU A 157 6.56 13.37 -6.64
N LYS A 158 7.36 14.17 -5.93
CA LYS A 158 7.05 14.65 -4.60
C LYS A 158 5.71 15.41 -4.60
N ASP A 159 5.57 16.39 -5.49
CA ASP A 159 4.39 17.23 -5.63
C ASP A 159 3.16 16.40 -6.04
N LEU A 160 3.34 15.35 -6.86
CA LEU A 160 2.29 14.39 -7.22
C LEU A 160 1.86 13.56 -6.01
N LEU A 161 2.80 13.02 -5.23
CA LEU A 161 2.51 12.21 -4.05
C LEU A 161 1.84 13.04 -2.96
N GLU A 162 2.34 14.24 -2.64
CA GLU A 162 1.73 15.11 -1.62
C GLU A 162 0.27 15.45 -1.95
N GLN A 163 -0.03 15.73 -3.23
CA GLN A 163 -1.40 16.02 -3.66
C GLN A 163 -2.29 14.76 -3.70
N ILE A 164 -1.78 13.61 -4.17
CA ILE A 164 -2.52 12.34 -4.12
C ILE A 164 -2.83 11.95 -2.67
N VAL A 165 -1.88 12.11 -1.74
CA VAL A 165 -2.07 11.81 -0.32
C VAL A 165 -3.17 12.68 0.28
N SER A 166 -3.16 13.99 0.01
CA SER A 166 -4.23 14.90 0.45
C SER A 166 -5.62 14.50 -0.07
N LEU A 167 -5.70 14.07 -1.34
CA LEU A 167 -6.95 13.58 -1.94
C LEU A 167 -7.39 12.22 -1.36
N LEU A 168 -6.45 11.34 -1.00
CA LEU A 168 -6.74 10.09 -0.29
C LEU A 168 -7.20 10.34 1.15
N ASP A 169 -6.58 11.28 1.86
CA ASP A 169 -7.03 11.72 3.19
C ASP A 169 -8.47 12.27 3.12
N GLU A 170 -8.79 13.03 2.07
CA GLU A 170 -10.15 13.55 1.87
C GLU A 170 -11.17 12.44 1.57
N ILE A 171 -10.86 11.49 0.68
CA ILE A 171 -11.82 10.45 0.29
C ILE A 171 -12.07 9.44 1.42
N GLU A 172 -11.05 9.15 2.22
CA GLU A 172 -11.16 8.34 3.45
C GLU A 172 -11.96 9.05 4.54
N ARG A 173 -11.88 10.39 4.63
CA ARG A 173 -12.71 11.21 5.52
C ARG A 173 -14.17 11.24 5.09
N LEU A 174 -14.45 11.29 3.78
CA LEU A 174 -15.82 11.26 3.24
C LEU A 174 -16.50 9.88 3.45
N PHE A 175 -15.77 8.80 3.17
CA PHE A 175 -16.23 7.42 3.31
C PHE A 175 -15.27 6.58 4.17
N PRO A 176 -15.35 6.70 5.51
CA PRO A 176 -14.46 5.99 6.42
C PRO A 176 -14.86 4.52 6.59
N ALA A 177 -13.91 3.62 6.37
CA ALA A 177 -14.07 2.16 6.54
C ALA A 177 -12.93 1.55 7.39
N PRO A 178 -12.65 2.05 8.61
CA PRO A 178 -11.41 1.75 9.34
C PRO A 178 -11.20 0.26 9.62
N ARG A 179 -12.26 -0.49 9.99
CA ARG A 179 -12.14 -1.94 10.23
C ARG A 179 -11.71 -2.69 8.98
N SER A 180 -12.39 -2.45 7.87
CA SER A 180 -12.08 -3.06 6.57
C SER A 180 -10.67 -2.69 6.11
N GLN A 181 -10.26 -1.43 6.26
CA GLN A 181 -8.90 -0.99 5.94
C GLN A 181 -7.83 -1.67 6.81
N THR A 182 -8.02 -1.78 8.13
CA THR A 182 -7.08 -2.53 9.01
C THR A 182 -6.93 -3.98 8.55
N THR A 183 -8.05 -4.68 8.27
CA THR A 183 -8.00 -6.07 7.77
C THR A 183 -7.26 -6.18 6.44
N LEU A 184 -7.50 -5.25 5.50
CA LEU A 184 -6.82 -5.24 4.20
C LEU A 184 -5.31 -4.94 4.32
N VAL A 185 -4.88 -4.07 5.24
CA VAL A 185 -3.44 -3.85 5.52
C VAL A 185 -2.79 -5.10 6.10
N GLN A 186 -3.46 -5.79 7.03
CA GLN A 186 -2.94 -7.04 7.59
C GLN A 186 -2.75 -8.12 6.52
N GLN A 187 -3.68 -8.20 5.54
CA GLN A 187 -3.54 -9.08 4.38
C GLN A 187 -2.37 -8.68 3.47
N GLU A 188 -2.20 -7.38 3.19
CA GLU A 188 -1.07 -6.88 2.39
C GLU A 188 0.28 -7.25 3.01
N ILE A 189 0.42 -7.06 4.32
CA ILE A 189 1.63 -7.38 5.08
C ILE A 189 1.92 -8.89 5.04
N ALA A 190 0.89 -9.72 5.19
CA ALA A 190 1.02 -11.17 5.11
C ALA A 190 1.46 -11.64 3.72
N GLU A 191 0.98 -10.99 2.64
CA GLU A 191 1.40 -11.31 1.26
C GLU A 191 2.84 -10.85 0.96
N ILE A 192 3.28 -9.72 1.53
CA ILE A 192 4.68 -9.26 1.46
C ILE A 192 5.61 -10.23 2.19
N GLY A 193 5.28 -10.57 3.44
CA GLY A 193 5.79 -11.74 4.17
C GLY A 193 7.19 -11.64 4.78
N ASP A 194 8.21 -11.17 4.05
CA ASP A 194 9.59 -11.14 4.56
C ASP A 194 9.98 -9.79 5.21
N LYS A 195 10.72 -9.85 6.32
CA LYS A 195 11.05 -8.68 7.16
C LYS A 195 11.76 -7.56 6.40
N GLU A 196 12.72 -7.88 5.53
CA GLU A 196 13.49 -6.87 4.80
C GLU A 196 12.62 -6.19 3.71
N SER A 197 11.71 -6.92 3.05
CA SER A 197 10.68 -6.30 2.20
C SER A 197 9.73 -5.42 3.00
N LEU A 198 9.35 -5.85 4.20
CA LEU A 198 8.52 -5.04 5.11
C LEU A 198 9.24 -3.75 5.53
N GLU A 199 10.54 -3.79 5.83
CA GLU A 199 11.35 -2.59 6.13
C GLU A 199 11.36 -1.61 4.93
N LEU A 200 11.59 -2.10 3.70
CA LEU A 200 11.52 -1.30 2.48
C LEU A 200 10.14 -0.64 2.26
N ILE A 201 9.05 -1.35 2.55
CA ILE A 201 7.68 -0.82 2.49
C ILE A 201 7.41 0.19 3.61
N ALA A 202 7.92 -0.04 4.82
CA ALA A 202 7.78 0.89 5.95
C ALA A 202 8.40 2.25 5.64
N ASP A 203 9.55 2.25 4.95
CA ASP A 203 10.25 3.47 4.52
C ASP A 203 9.51 4.13 3.35
N ALA A 204 9.15 3.38 2.30
CA ALA A 204 8.44 3.89 1.13
C ALA A 204 7.02 4.42 1.44
N ALA A 205 6.36 3.89 2.47
CA ALA A 205 5.06 4.37 2.93
C ALA A 205 5.13 5.65 3.78
N THR A 206 6.33 6.14 4.13
CA THR A 206 6.51 7.38 4.93
C THR A 206 5.85 8.58 4.26
N GLY A 207 4.86 9.18 4.92
CA GLY A 207 4.11 10.32 4.38
C GLY A 207 3.16 9.98 3.23
N VAL A 208 3.03 8.70 2.85
CA VAL A 208 2.15 8.22 1.77
C VAL A 208 0.97 7.42 2.34
N ASP A 209 1.28 6.46 3.20
CA ASP A 209 0.31 5.53 3.79
C ASP A 209 0.67 5.27 5.25
N SER A 210 0.12 6.10 6.13
CA SER A 210 0.38 6.05 7.56
C SER A 210 -0.15 4.78 8.22
N LEU A 211 -1.24 4.19 7.69
CA LEU A 211 -1.79 2.94 8.21
C LEU A 211 -0.90 1.76 7.85
N LEU A 212 -0.49 1.63 6.58
CA LEU A 212 0.47 0.61 6.15
C LEU A 212 1.79 0.75 6.91
N GLN A 213 2.38 1.96 6.93
CA GLN A 213 3.63 2.21 7.65
C GLN A 213 3.53 1.82 9.13
N LYS A 214 2.45 2.22 9.82
CA LYS A 214 2.25 1.91 11.23
C LYS A 214 2.14 0.40 11.44
N THR A 215 1.24 -0.28 10.72
CA THR A 215 1.01 -1.72 10.94
C THR A 215 2.22 -2.55 10.55
N VAL A 216 2.97 -2.16 9.51
CA VAL A 216 4.26 -2.77 9.17
C VAL A 216 5.27 -2.60 10.31
N LYS A 217 5.42 -1.39 10.88
CA LYS A 217 6.32 -1.15 12.02
C LYS A 217 5.90 -1.92 13.27
N GLU A 218 4.60 -2.07 13.52
CA GLU A 218 4.06 -2.92 14.59
C GLU A 218 4.39 -4.40 14.36
N VAL A 219 4.31 -4.91 13.13
CA VAL A 219 4.68 -6.31 12.79
C VAL A 219 6.19 -6.55 12.87
N ILE A 220 7.02 -5.61 12.40
CA ILE A 220 8.49 -5.69 12.49
C ILE A 220 8.96 -5.64 13.95
N ALA A 221 8.38 -4.75 14.76
CA ALA A 221 8.63 -4.67 16.19
C ALA A 221 8.05 -5.87 16.96
N GLY A 222 7.02 -6.50 16.38
CA GLY A 222 6.22 -7.59 16.90
C GLY A 222 5.71 -7.35 18.33
N HIS A 223 5.56 -8.43 19.09
CA HIS A 223 4.92 -8.35 20.41
C HIS A 223 5.87 -7.77 21.46
N GLN A 224 5.44 -6.68 22.11
CA GLN A 224 6.15 -6.07 23.24
C GLN A 224 5.42 -6.37 24.54
N TYR A 225 6.16 -6.96 25.49
CA TYR A 225 5.65 -7.37 26.80
C TYR A 225 6.52 -6.74 27.89
N SER A 226 5.90 -5.95 28.77
CA SER A 226 6.61 -5.20 29.80
C SER A 226 5.94 -5.31 31.17
N ASN A 227 6.75 -5.39 32.23
CA ASN A 227 6.31 -5.40 33.63
C ASN A 227 5.34 -6.55 34.00
N ILE A 228 5.57 -7.76 33.46
CA ILE A 228 4.72 -8.92 33.73
C ILE A 228 5.18 -9.65 34.99
N GLY A 229 4.29 -9.75 35.98
CA GLY A 229 4.47 -10.54 37.19
C GLY A 229 3.68 -11.85 37.15
N ILE A 230 4.38 -12.98 37.28
CA ILE A 230 3.81 -14.34 37.13
C ILE A 230 3.87 -15.05 38.49
N LYS A 231 2.70 -15.37 39.06
CA LYS A 231 2.53 -16.08 40.35
C LYS A 231 2.13 -17.55 40.21
N GLY A 232 2.14 -18.07 38.99
CA GLY A 232 1.63 -19.40 38.64
C GLY A 232 2.17 -19.83 37.29
N GLN A 233 1.31 -20.38 36.44
CA GLN A 233 1.68 -20.80 35.08
C GLN A 233 1.31 -19.69 34.07
N ALA A 234 2.23 -19.36 33.15
CA ALA A 234 1.98 -18.41 32.06
C ALA A 234 2.76 -18.75 30.79
N HIS A 235 2.13 -18.52 29.64
CA HIS A 235 2.75 -18.61 28.31
C HIS A 235 2.72 -17.22 27.66
N THR A 236 3.83 -16.77 27.05
CA THR A 236 4.02 -15.35 26.68
C THR A 236 4.65 -15.19 25.29
N GLY A 237 3.97 -15.77 24.32
CA GLY A 237 4.27 -15.83 22.89
C GLY A 237 3.33 -16.85 22.26
N ASP A 238 3.63 -17.32 21.07
CA ASP A 238 2.78 -18.26 20.34
C ASP A 238 3.13 -19.73 20.69
N ALA A 239 2.34 -20.71 20.23
CA ALA A 239 2.58 -22.15 20.43
C ALA A 239 2.10 -22.99 19.23
N TYR A 240 2.26 -24.32 19.28
CA TYR A 240 2.82 -25.23 18.25
C TYR A 240 2.93 -26.65 18.86
N SER A 241 2.56 -27.72 18.16
CA SER A 241 2.60 -29.12 18.61
C SER A 241 3.22 -30.04 17.54
N SER A 242 3.58 -31.30 17.85
CA SER A 242 4.39 -32.15 16.95
C SER A 242 3.69 -32.60 15.66
N ASP A 243 2.39 -32.40 15.58
CA ASP A 243 1.52 -32.56 14.42
C ASP A 243 1.39 -31.27 13.56
N TRP A 244 2.02 -30.18 13.99
CA TRP A 244 2.03 -28.91 13.25
C TRP A 244 2.82 -29.01 11.95
N SER A 245 2.18 -28.61 10.86
CA SER A 245 2.73 -28.64 9.49
C SER A 245 2.62 -27.30 8.74
N GLY A 246 2.28 -26.22 9.44
CA GLY A 246 2.21 -24.87 8.89
C GLY A 246 3.54 -24.10 8.96
N GLY A 247 3.64 -22.99 8.23
CA GLY A 247 4.80 -22.09 8.30
C GLY A 247 4.73 -21.13 9.50
N ALA A 248 5.89 -20.84 10.10
CA ALA A 248 6.01 -19.86 11.18
C ALA A 248 6.18 -18.43 10.64
N ILE A 249 5.22 -17.55 10.94
CA ILE A 249 5.27 -16.13 10.60
C ILE A 249 5.84 -15.38 11.80
N GLY A 250 7.16 -15.22 11.83
CA GLY A 250 7.87 -14.68 12.98
C GLY A 250 7.58 -13.19 13.24
N ALA A 251 6.71 -12.90 14.21
CA ALA A 251 6.72 -11.61 14.89
C ALA A 251 7.96 -11.52 15.81
N SER A 252 8.66 -10.39 15.80
CA SER A 252 9.77 -10.18 16.74
C SER A 252 9.23 -10.01 18.15
N HIS A 253 9.80 -10.66 19.17
CA HIS A 253 9.36 -10.47 20.55
C HIS A 253 10.35 -9.60 21.32
N LYS A 254 9.83 -8.62 22.06
CA LYS A 254 10.61 -7.84 23.03
C LYS A 254 10.01 -8.00 24.42
N TYR A 255 10.87 -8.43 25.35
CA TYR A 255 10.52 -8.67 26.74
C TYR A 255 11.30 -7.72 27.65
N ASP A 256 10.61 -7.09 28.60
CA ASP A 256 11.23 -6.22 29.60
C ASP A 256 10.59 -6.39 30.98
N GLY A 257 11.40 -6.46 32.03
CA GLY A 257 10.91 -6.59 33.42
C GLY A 257 10.02 -7.80 33.70
N ILE A 258 10.31 -8.98 33.14
CA ILE A 258 9.60 -10.23 33.48
C ILE A 258 10.05 -10.73 34.86
N LYS A 259 9.08 -10.98 35.75
CA LYS A 259 9.32 -11.57 37.07
C LYS A 259 8.45 -12.82 37.28
N VAL A 260 9.10 -13.96 37.50
CA VAL A 260 8.44 -15.21 37.93
C VAL A 260 8.65 -15.35 39.43
N GLU A 261 7.57 -15.51 40.19
CA GLU A 261 7.62 -15.72 41.64
C GLU A 261 7.81 -17.21 41.99
N GLU A 262 8.10 -17.52 43.27
CA GLU A 262 8.41 -18.87 43.73
C GLU A 262 7.24 -19.84 43.46
N GLY A 263 7.54 -21.00 42.84
CA GLY A 263 6.54 -21.96 42.34
C GLY A 263 5.94 -21.61 40.97
N GLY A 264 6.24 -20.45 40.41
CA GLY A 264 5.82 -20.06 39.07
C GLY A 264 6.56 -20.81 37.96
N LYS A 265 5.89 -21.01 36.82
CA LYS A 265 6.46 -21.52 35.57
C LYS A 265 6.07 -20.58 34.44
N ALA A 266 7.03 -20.24 33.58
CA ALA A 266 6.79 -19.36 32.45
C ALA A 266 7.43 -19.90 31.17
N LEU A 267 6.67 -19.95 30.09
CA LEU A 267 7.21 -19.92 28.74
C LEU A 267 6.96 -18.53 28.16
N VAL A 268 7.92 -18.01 27.40
CA VAL A 268 7.93 -16.61 26.96
C VAL A 268 8.38 -16.55 25.50
N GLY A 269 7.54 -16.99 24.57
CA GLY A 269 7.82 -17.00 23.14
C GLY A 269 7.29 -18.23 22.39
N ASN A 270 7.99 -18.53 21.30
CA ASN A 270 7.74 -19.48 20.20
C ASN A 270 7.75 -20.99 20.54
N GLN A 271 6.75 -21.55 21.23
CA GLN A 271 6.66 -23.02 21.43
C GLN A 271 6.13 -23.72 20.18
N TYR A 272 6.90 -23.75 19.10
CA TYR A 272 6.41 -24.16 17.78
C TYR A 272 6.50 -25.67 17.45
N GLY A 273 6.15 -26.56 18.39
CA GLY A 273 6.08 -28.01 18.18
C GLY A 273 6.10 -28.85 19.48
N GLY A 274 5.93 -30.17 19.36
CA GLY A 274 6.21 -31.15 20.44
C GLY A 274 5.07 -31.53 21.39
N LYS A 275 5.46 -32.18 22.50
CA LYS A 275 4.70 -32.31 23.75
C LYS A 275 4.70 -30.94 24.45
N ASP A 276 3.67 -30.60 25.21
CA ASP A 276 3.49 -29.23 25.72
C ASP A 276 4.58 -28.82 26.75
N PHE A 277 4.83 -27.52 26.93
CA PHE A 277 5.68 -27.05 28.05
C PHE A 277 5.02 -27.32 29.43
N TRP A 278 3.71 -27.56 29.40
CA TRP A 278 2.86 -27.84 30.56
C TRP A 278 2.71 -29.35 30.87
N ASP A 279 3.30 -30.22 30.04
CA ASP A 279 3.19 -31.70 30.04
C ASP A 279 4.29 -32.46 30.83
#